data_AF-A0A1L3MRX4-F1
#
_entry.id   AF-A0A1L3MRX4-F1
#
_cell.length_a   1.000
_cell.length_b   1.000
_cell.length_c   1.000
_cell.angle_alpha   90.00
_cell.angle_beta   90.00
_cell.angle_gamma   90.00
#
_symmetry.space_group_name_H-M   'P 1'
#
loop_
_entity.id
_entity.type
_entity.pdbx_description
1 polymer ?
#
loop_
_entity_poly.entity_id
_entity_poly.type
_entity_poly.pdbx_seq_one_letter_code
_entity_poly.pdbx_strand_id
1 'polypeptide(L)'
;MKPDYPIKAEEIDLSSLIWTLQQNKGERKEGIPSIHEAKNYSLNDNEKETLQSLKDKMIIGNPTEVGNQLKVVQEHTKADELMTITMTYSLNDKLTSYQLLAEELM
;
A
#
# COMPACT_ATOMS: atom_id res chain seq x y z
N MET A 1 12.03 -16.16 13.64
CA MET A 1 12.26 -15.75 12.24
C MET A 1 11.35 -14.56 11.99
N LYS A 2 11.89 -13.36 11.71
CA LYS A 2 11.03 -12.21 11.39
C LYS A 2 10.25 -12.57 10.10
N PRO A 3 8.94 -12.29 10.00
CA PRO A 3 8.16 -12.55 8.80
C PRO A 3 8.83 -11.96 7.56
N ASP A 4 8.61 -12.59 6.40
CA ASP A 4 9.03 -12.07 5.11
C ASP A 4 8.12 -10.89 4.71
N TYR A 5 8.34 -9.76 5.39
CA TYR A 5 7.53 -8.55 5.27
C TYR A 5 7.53 -7.94 3.86
N PRO A 6 8.64 -7.91 3.10
CA PRO A 6 8.65 -7.31 1.77
C PRO A 6 7.70 -8.01 0.78
N ILE A 7 7.72 -9.35 0.73
CA ILE A 7 6.83 -10.11 -0.17
C ILE A 7 5.36 -9.91 0.23
N LYS A 8 5.07 -9.94 1.53
CA LYS A 8 3.70 -9.76 2.03
C LYS A 8 3.17 -8.34 1.77
N ALA A 9 4.02 -7.31 1.92
CA ALA A 9 3.65 -5.92 1.65
C ALA A 9 3.25 -5.73 0.18
N GLU A 10 4.07 -6.24 -0.75
CA GLU A 10 3.80 -6.19 -2.19
C GLU A 10 2.47 -6.86 -2.58
N GLU A 11 2.16 -8.01 -1.99
CA GLU A 11 0.90 -8.72 -2.24
C GLU A 11 -0.33 -7.97 -1.73
N ILE A 12 -0.20 -7.36 -0.54
CA ILE A 12 -1.25 -6.54 0.05
C ILE A 12 -1.49 -5.29 -0.80
N ASP A 13 -0.41 -4.60 -1.21
CA ASP A 13 -0.50 -3.35 -1.96
C ASP A 13 -1.06 -3.56 -3.36
N LEU A 14 -0.79 -4.70 -3.99
CA LEU A 14 -1.41 -5.07 -5.26
C LEU A 14 -2.95 -4.98 -5.18
N SER A 15 -3.54 -5.38 -4.05
CA SER A 15 -5.00 -5.29 -3.84
C SER A 15 -5.49 -3.84 -3.95
N SER A 16 -4.77 -2.91 -3.32
CA SER A 16 -5.12 -1.49 -3.28
C SER A 16 -4.81 -0.75 -4.58
N LEU A 17 -3.75 -1.18 -5.28
CA LEU A 17 -3.41 -0.69 -6.61
C LEU A 17 -4.48 -1.09 -7.63
N ILE A 18 -4.90 -2.36 -7.65
CA ILE A 18 -5.97 -2.83 -8.53
C ILE A 18 -7.30 -2.14 -8.21
N TRP A 19 -7.62 -1.96 -6.92
CA TRP A 19 -8.79 -1.19 -6.52
C TRP A 19 -8.76 0.23 -7.08
N THR A 20 -7.65 0.96 -6.88
CA THR A 20 -7.50 2.34 -7.37
C THR A 20 -7.63 2.41 -8.89
N LEU A 21 -7.07 1.44 -9.61
CA LEU A 21 -7.17 1.32 -11.06
C LEU A 21 -8.63 1.12 -11.52
N GLN A 22 -9.37 0.20 -10.88
CA GLN A 22 -10.80 -0.02 -11.14
C GLN A 22 -11.64 1.24 -10.87
N GLN A 23 -11.37 1.94 -9.77
CA GLN A 23 -12.05 3.18 -9.40
C GLN A 23 -11.85 4.28 -10.46
N ASN A 24 -10.63 4.43 -10.98
CA ASN A 24 -10.30 5.41 -12.01
C ASN A 24 -11.00 5.12 -13.34
N LYS A 25 -11.29 3.85 -13.64
CA LYS A 25 -12.03 3.42 -14.84
C LYS A 25 -13.54 3.56 -14.70
N GLY A 26 -14.05 3.90 -13.51
CA GLY A 26 -15.49 3.86 -13.22
C GLY A 26 -16.03 2.43 -13.01
N GLU A 27 -15.17 1.43 -12.96
CA GLU A 27 -15.49 0.02 -12.71
C GLU A 27 -15.61 -0.24 -11.19
N ARG A 28 -16.37 0.63 -10.50
CA ARG A 28 -16.46 0.60 -9.03
C ARG A 28 -17.09 -0.71 -8.57
N LYS A 29 -16.27 -1.62 -8.05
CA LYS A 29 -16.72 -2.75 -7.26
C LYS A 29 -16.83 -2.35 -5.80
N GLU A 30 -17.74 -3.00 -5.07
CA GLU A 30 -17.83 -2.81 -3.63
C GLU A 30 -16.59 -3.38 -2.94
N GLY A 31 -15.88 -2.52 -2.21
CA GLY A 31 -14.72 -2.91 -1.42
C GLY A 31 -13.41 -3.08 -2.22
N ILE A 32 -12.32 -3.26 -1.47
CA ILE A 32 -10.98 -3.56 -2.00
C ILE A 32 -10.97 -5.05 -2.39
N PRO A 33 -10.44 -5.45 -3.55
CA PRO A 33 -10.37 -6.86 -3.93
C PRO A 33 -9.42 -7.62 -3.01
N SER A 34 -9.66 -8.90 -2.82
CA SER A 34 -8.71 -9.79 -2.15
C SER A 34 -7.40 -9.91 -2.94
N ILE A 35 -6.33 -10.34 -2.28
CA ILE A 35 -5.03 -10.61 -2.92
C ILE A 35 -5.19 -11.59 -4.08
N HIS A 36 -6.04 -12.61 -3.92
CA HIS A 36 -6.32 -13.58 -4.98
C HIS A 36 -6.99 -12.92 -6.19
N GLU A 37 -8.00 -12.08 -5.98
CA GLU A 37 -8.68 -11.37 -7.07
C GLU A 37 -7.73 -10.38 -7.76
N ALA A 38 -6.91 -9.67 -6.99
CA ALA A 38 -5.94 -8.71 -7.52
C ALA A 38 -4.86 -9.39 -8.38
N LYS A 39 -4.34 -10.54 -7.95
CA LYS A 39 -3.37 -11.34 -8.73
C LYS A 39 -3.95 -11.90 -10.03
N ASN A 40 -5.26 -12.18 -10.07
CA ASN A 40 -5.95 -12.69 -11.26
C ASN A 40 -6.53 -11.57 -12.14
N TYR A 41 -6.34 -10.29 -11.77
CA TYR A 41 -6.79 -9.18 -12.59
C TYR A 41 -5.90 -9.05 -13.83
N SER A 42 -6.52 -9.12 -15.02
CA SER A 42 -5.80 -9.03 -16.29
C SER A 42 -5.54 -7.58 -16.66
N LEU A 43 -4.27 -7.17 -16.59
CA LEU A 43 -3.82 -5.83 -16.95
C LEU A 43 -3.45 -5.75 -18.44
N ASN A 44 -3.98 -4.75 -19.14
CA ASN A 44 -3.43 -4.32 -20.43
C ASN A 44 -2.18 -3.44 -20.25
N ASP A 45 -1.50 -3.09 -21.33
CA ASP A 45 -0.22 -2.37 -21.24
C ASP A 45 -0.35 -0.95 -20.66
N ASN A 46 -1.40 -0.21 -21.03
CA ASN A 46 -1.68 1.11 -20.43
C ASN A 46 -1.99 1.00 -18.93
N GLU A 47 -2.67 -0.08 -18.51
CA GLU A 47 -2.97 -0.34 -17.11
C GLU A 47 -1.71 -0.70 -16.31
N LYS A 48 -0.74 -1.43 -16.90
CA LYS A 48 0.56 -1.69 -16.25
C LYS A 48 1.32 -0.39 -16.00
N GLU A 49 1.36 0.50 -16.99
CA GLU A 49 1.99 1.83 -16.85
C GLU A 49 1.31 2.68 -15.78
N THR A 50 -0.03 2.67 -15.76
CA THR A 50 -0.82 3.37 -14.76
C THR A 50 -0.56 2.81 -13.36
N LEU A 51 -0.54 1.48 -13.23
CA LEU A 51 -0.28 0.80 -11.97
C LEU A 51 1.12 1.08 -11.43
N GLN A 52 2.13 1.10 -12.30
CA GLN A 52 3.48 1.50 -11.91
C GLN A 52 3.50 2.96 -11.42
N SER A 53 2.85 3.87 -12.14
CA SER A 53 2.76 5.29 -11.75
C SER A 53 2.02 5.51 -10.43
N LEU A 54 1.07 4.64 -10.08
CA LEU A 54 0.40 4.65 -8.78
C LEU A 54 1.34 4.10 -7.69
N LYS A 55 2.03 3.00 -7.97
CA LYS A 55 2.99 2.39 -7.05
C LYS A 55 4.13 3.34 -6.68
N ASP A 56 4.65 4.10 -7.63
CA ASP A 56 5.73 5.08 -7.41
C ASP A 56 5.32 6.22 -6.45
N LYS A 57 4.02 6.41 -6.22
CA LYS A 57 3.47 7.42 -5.28
C LYS A 57 3.17 6.84 -3.89
N MET A 58 3.36 5.54 -3.70
CA MET A 58 3.12 4.85 -2.44
C MET A 58 4.41 4.60 -1.69
N ILE A 59 4.33 4.59 -0.36
CA ILE A 59 5.41 4.13 0.52
C ILE A 59 5.13 2.66 0.84
N ILE A 60 5.97 1.77 0.30
CA ILE A 60 5.82 0.31 0.41
C ILE A 60 7.11 -0.27 0.96
N GLY A 61 7.00 -1.21 1.89
CA GLY A 61 8.16 -1.92 2.42
C GLY A 61 7.94 -2.54 3.79
N ASN A 62 9.04 -2.96 4.41
CA ASN A 62 9.06 -3.40 5.80
C ASN A 62 9.02 -2.19 6.76
N PRO A 63 8.80 -2.40 8.08
CA PRO A 63 8.64 -1.31 9.04
C PRO A 63 9.76 -0.28 8.99
N THR A 64 11.02 -0.74 8.97
CA THR A 64 12.21 0.13 8.94
C THR A 64 12.29 0.94 7.63
N GLU A 65 12.00 0.32 6.49
CA GLU A 65 11.98 1.01 5.18
C GLU A 65 10.90 2.10 5.15
N VAL A 66 9.71 1.78 5.62
CA VAL A 66 8.57 2.70 5.67
C VAL A 66 8.85 3.83 6.66
N GLY A 67 9.36 3.53 7.86
CA GLY A 67 9.71 4.52 8.87
C GLY A 67 10.75 5.53 8.38
N ASN A 68 11.77 5.06 7.66
CA ASN A 68 12.76 5.94 7.04
C ASN A 68 12.16 6.84 5.96
N GLN A 69 11.29 6.31 5.09
CA GLN A 69 10.62 7.10 4.06
C GLN A 69 9.67 8.14 4.67
N LEU A 70 8.96 7.81 5.74
CA LEU A 70 8.09 8.76 6.45
C LEU A 70 8.89 9.90 7.08
N LYS A 71 10.06 9.63 7.67
CA LYS A 71 10.97 10.67 8.19
C LYS A 71 11.43 11.61 7.07
N VAL A 72 11.77 11.08 5.90
CA VAL A 72 12.10 11.89 4.72
C VAL A 72 10.94 12.80 4.33
N VAL A 73 9.70 12.30 4.31
CA VAL A 73 8.52 13.14 4.04
C VAL A 73 8.35 14.23 5.09
N GLN A 74 8.50 13.90 6.37
CA GLN A 74 8.41 14.87 7.47
C GLN A 74 9.46 15.98 7.33
N GLU A 75 10.72 15.63 7.05
CA GLU A 75 11.82 16.58 6.88
C GLU A 75 11.59 17.54 5.70
N HIS A 76 11.13 17.01 4.56
CA HIS A 76 10.86 17.82 3.37
C HIS A 76 9.66 18.75 3.54
N THR A 77 8.61 18.27 4.20
CA THR A 77 7.37 19.03 4.39
C THR A 77 7.42 19.97 5.60
N LYS A 78 8.36 19.72 6.53
CA LYS A 78 8.43 20.36 7.86
C LYS A 78 7.13 20.20 8.65
N ALA A 79 6.40 19.10 8.41
CA ALA A 79 5.16 18.83 9.10
C ALA A 79 5.43 18.42 10.56
N ASP A 80 4.62 18.94 11.48
CA ASP A 80 4.62 18.50 12.88
C ASP A 80 3.97 17.12 13.05
N GLU A 81 3.04 16.77 12.15
CA GLU A 81 2.28 15.52 12.18
C GLU A 81 2.11 14.94 10.76
N LEU A 82 2.08 13.61 10.65
CA LEU A 82 1.75 12.88 9.42
C LEU A 82 0.52 12.00 9.68
N MET A 83 -0.46 12.08 8.79
CA MET A 83 -1.60 11.16 8.79
C MET A 83 -1.38 10.05 7.77
N THR A 84 -1.58 8.80 8.18
CA THR A 84 -1.46 7.63 7.30
C THR A 84 -2.81 6.99 7.03
N ILE A 85 -3.03 6.56 5.79
CA ILE A 85 -4.15 5.72 5.42
C ILE A 85 -3.63 4.37 4.95
N THR A 86 -4.14 3.29 5.54
CA THR A 86 -3.82 1.93 5.12
C THR A 86 -5.05 1.32 4.46
N MET A 87 -4.99 1.25 3.14
CA MET A 87 -6.02 0.63 2.31
C MET A 87 -5.60 -0.81 2.07
N THR A 88 -6.35 -1.78 2.58
CA THR A 88 -6.09 -3.21 2.41
C THR A 88 -7.42 -3.97 2.43
N TYR A 89 -7.48 -5.13 1.79
CA TYR A 89 -8.65 -6.02 1.86
C TYR A 89 -8.91 -6.54 3.28
N SER A 90 -7.84 -7.00 3.95
CA SER A 90 -7.90 -7.64 5.25
C SER A 90 -7.82 -6.63 6.38
N LEU A 91 -8.82 -6.65 7.27
CA LEU A 91 -8.80 -5.86 8.50
C LEU A 91 -7.58 -6.21 9.37
N ASN A 92 -7.20 -7.48 9.43
CA ASN A 92 -6.05 -7.90 10.22
C ASN A 92 -4.74 -7.32 9.68
N ASP A 93 -4.57 -7.27 8.36
CA ASP A 93 -3.38 -6.65 7.75
C ASP A 93 -3.35 -5.14 7.97
N LYS A 94 -4.52 -4.48 7.98
CA LYS A 94 -4.63 -3.06 8.34
C LYS A 94 -4.17 -2.81 9.78
N LEU A 95 -4.69 -3.58 10.74
CA LEU A 95 -4.32 -3.44 12.15
C LEU A 95 -2.83 -3.74 12.36
N THR A 96 -2.32 -4.79 11.71
CA THR A 96 -0.90 -5.17 11.76
C THR A 96 -0.02 -4.04 11.21
N SER A 97 -0.40 -3.43 10.09
CA SER A 97 0.33 -2.29 9.51
C SER A 97 0.43 -1.12 10.50
N TYR A 98 -0.67 -0.73 11.15
CA TYR A 98 -0.64 0.32 12.16
C TYR A 98 0.18 -0.04 13.40
N GLN A 99 0.12 -1.29 13.85
CA GLN A 99 0.95 -1.77 14.96
C GLN A 99 2.45 -1.66 14.61
N LEU A 100 2.84 -2.11 13.41
CA LEU A 100 4.23 -2.07 12.97
C LEU A 100 4.76 -0.63 12.82
N LEU A 101 3.92 0.29 12.31
CA LEU A 101 4.26 1.70 12.23
C LEU A 101 4.43 2.32 13.63
N ALA A 102 3.53 1.97 14.55
CA ALA A 102 3.60 2.40 15.94
C ALA A 102 4.88 1.93 16.62
N GLU A 103 5.25 0.65 16.46
CA GLU A 103 6.47 0.07 17.03
C GLU A 103 7.76 0.63 16.44
N GLU A 104 7.76 1.05 15.17
CA GLU A 104 8.96 1.60 14.52
C GLU A 104 9.17 3.10 14.81
N LEU A 105 8.09 3.85 15.03
CA LEU A 105 8.13 5.32 15.13
C LEU A 105 7.97 5.86 16.56
N MET A 106 7.51 5.06 17.52
CA MET A 106 7.32 5.44 18.93
C MET A 106 8.30 4.73 19.85
#